data_AF-A0A7X5JFS9-F1
#
_entry.id   AF-A0A7X5JFS9-F1
#
_cell.length_a   1.000
_cell.length_b   1.000
_cell.length_c   1.000
_cell.angle_alpha   90.00
_cell.angle_beta   90.00
_cell.angle_gamma   90.00
#
_symmetry.space_group_name_H-M   'P 1'
#
loop_
_entity.id
_entity.type
_entity.pdbx_description
1 polymer ?
#
loop_
_entity_poly.entity_id
_entity_poly.type
_entity_poly.pdbx_seq_one_letter_code
_entity_poly.pdbx_strand_id
1 'polypeptide(L)'
;MFNIIQQFNSQLFFNLHQLVGYSETTDLLIYFFAQIADMYVIAAAMLFILLYQHKRSIKSNERHFLIKELFLMTFAVMCAWFVAHFLKLTIGGLRPFEFYASLEPLFLYAGGDTFPSGHATLFSALSLMLTAFHR
;
A
#
# COMPACT_ATOMS: atom_id res chain seq x y z
N MET A 1 14.26 24.96 -5.05
CA MET A 1 14.27 23.51 -4.74
C MET A 1 12.88 22.89 -4.90
N PHE A 2 11.83 23.48 -4.31
CA PHE A 2 10.43 23.03 -4.48
C PHE A 2 10.00 22.84 -5.95
N ASN A 3 10.31 23.80 -6.81
CA ASN A 3 9.98 23.73 -8.24
C ASN A 3 10.65 22.55 -8.97
N ILE A 4 11.86 22.15 -8.56
CA ILE A 4 12.57 21.01 -9.17
C ILE A 4 11.88 19.70 -8.78
N ILE A 5 11.51 19.54 -7.51
CA ILE A 5 10.81 18.35 -7.02
C ILE A 5 9.45 18.22 -7.69
N GLN A 6 8.71 19.33 -7.82
CA GLN A 6 7.43 19.35 -8.51
C GLN A 6 7.56 18.99 -9.99
N GLN A 7 8.55 19.56 -10.70
CA GLN A 7 8.81 19.23 -12.10
C GLN A 7 9.16 17.76 -12.28
N PHE A 8 10.03 17.22 -11.42
CA PHE A 8 10.40 15.81 -11.45
C PHE A 8 9.19 14.90 -11.22
N ASN A 9 8.35 15.19 -10.22
CA ASN A 9 7.15 14.42 -9.93
C ASN A 9 6.16 14.44 -11.12
N SER A 10 5.93 15.62 -11.70
CA SER A 10 5.07 15.75 -12.88
C SER A 10 5.61 14.99 -14.08
N GLN A 11 6.91 15.09 -14.37
CA GLN A 11 7.55 14.35 -15.47
C GLN A 11 7.43 12.84 -15.26
N LEU A 12 7.72 12.36 -14.05
CA LEU A 12 7.58 10.96 -13.70
C LEU A 12 6.13 10.49 -13.88
N PHE A 13 5.16 11.27 -13.40
CA PHE A 13 3.75 10.97 -13.58
C PHE A 13 3.36 10.87 -15.06
N PHE A 14 3.71 11.86 -15.89
CA PHE A 14 3.35 11.84 -17.31
C PHE A 14 4.02 10.70 -18.08
N ASN A 15 5.27 10.38 -17.76
CA ASN A 15 5.96 9.24 -18.37
C ASN A 15 5.30 7.90 -18.02
N LEU A 16 4.83 7.73 -16.79
CA LEU A 16 4.10 6.53 -16.39
C LEU A 16 2.67 6.50 -16.93
N HIS A 17 2.00 7.66 -17.01
CA HIS A 17 0.64 7.76 -17.51
C HIS A 17 0.55 7.39 -18.99
N GLN A 18 1.61 7.58 -19.78
CA GLN A 18 1.69 7.09 -21.17
C GLN A 18 1.47 5.58 -21.32
N LEU A 19 1.62 4.79 -20.25
CA LEU A 19 1.38 3.34 -20.26
C LEU A 19 -0.11 3.00 -20.18
N VAL A 20 -0.94 3.92 -19.65
CA VAL A 20 -2.38 3.74 -19.51
C VAL A 20 -3.04 3.84 -20.88
N GLY A 21 -3.85 2.84 -21.24
CA GLY A 21 -4.52 2.79 -22.54
C GLY A 21 -3.62 2.39 -23.71
N TYR A 22 -2.32 2.13 -23.48
CA TYR A 22 -1.40 1.67 -24.52
C TYR A 22 -1.72 0.24 -24.97
N SER A 23 -2.06 -0.65 -24.03
CA SER A 23 -2.53 -1.99 -24.33
C SER A 23 -3.47 -2.51 -23.25
N GLU A 24 -4.49 -3.28 -23.65
CA GLU A 24 -5.45 -3.90 -22.73
C GLU A 24 -4.75 -4.80 -21.70
N THR A 25 -3.68 -5.50 -22.10
CA THR A 25 -2.87 -6.34 -21.20
C THR A 25 -2.13 -5.53 -20.14
N THR A 26 -1.59 -4.37 -20.51
CA THR A 26 -0.88 -3.48 -19.57
C THR A 26 -1.87 -2.91 -18.56
N ASP A 27 -3.03 -2.46 -19.03
CA ASP A 27 -4.09 -1.92 -18.19
C ASP A 27 -4.62 -2.96 -17.20
N LEU A 28 -4.83 -4.20 -17.64
CA LEU A 28 -5.27 -5.29 -16.76
C LEU A 28 -4.22 -5.60 -15.69
N LEU A 29 -2.93 -5.62 -16.05
CA LEU A 29 -1.85 -5.81 -15.08
C LEU A 29 -1.78 -4.69 -14.05
N ILE A 30 -1.85 -3.43 -14.49
CA ILE A 30 -1.84 -2.26 -13.60
C ILE A 30 -3.05 -2.32 -12.66
N TYR A 31 -4.25 -2.62 -13.20
CA TYR A 31 -5.46 -2.76 -12.41
C TYR A 31 -5.34 -3.90 -11.38
N PHE A 32 -4.82 -5.06 -11.78
CA PHE A 32 -4.60 -6.17 -10.87
C PHE A 32 -3.72 -5.78 -9.69
N PHE A 33 -2.56 -5.17 -9.94
CA PHE A 33 -1.65 -4.75 -8.88
C PHE A 33 -2.21 -3.62 -8.02
N ALA A 34 -3.01 -2.72 -8.59
CA ALA A 34 -3.49 -1.54 -7.89
C ALA A 34 -4.82 -1.74 -7.14
N GLN A 35 -5.60 -2.78 -7.45
CA GLN A 35 -6.93 -3.01 -6.85
C GLN A 35 -7.14 -4.42 -6.29
N ILE A 36 -6.53 -5.44 -6.89
CA ILE A 36 -6.83 -6.83 -6.54
C ILE A 36 -5.71 -7.45 -5.69
N ALA A 37 -4.45 -7.14 -6.01
CA ALA A 37 -3.27 -7.72 -5.37
C ALA A 37 -3.27 -7.52 -3.85
N ASP A 38 -3.87 -6.44 -3.35
CA ASP A 38 -3.89 -6.11 -1.94
C ASP A 38 -4.47 -7.23 -1.07
N MET A 39 -5.61 -7.77 -1.49
CA MET A 39 -6.27 -8.86 -0.77
C MET A 39 -5.41 -10.13 -0.80
N TYR A 40 -4.78 -10.43 -1.94
CA TYR A 40 -3.90 -11.58 -2.06
C TYR A 40 -2.65 -11.45 -1.20
N VAL A 41 -2.03 -10.27 -1.14
CA VAL A 41 -0.84 -10.01 -0.30
C VAL A 41 -1.20 -10.15 1.18
N ILE A 42 -2.31 -9.58 1.61
CA ILE A 42 -2.79 -9.68 2.99
C ILE A 42 -3.12 -11.14 3.34
N ALA A 43 -3.79 -11.88 2.46
CA ALA A 43 -4.09 -13.29 2.65
C ALA A 43 -2.81 -14.15 2.71
N ALA A 44 -1.84 -13.89 1.83
CA ALA A 44 -0.56 -14.57 1.82
C ALA A 44 0.25 -14.29 3.10
N ALA A 45 0.25 -13.05 3.59
CA ALA A 45 0.88 -12.67 4.85
C ALA A 45 0.24 -13.40 6.04
N MET A 46 -1.09 -13.46 6.11
CA MET A 46 -1.80 -14.21 7.14
C MET A 46 -1.47 -15.71 7.08
N LEU A 47 -1.50 -16.30 5.88
CA LEU A 47 -1.15 -17.71 5.68
C LEU A 47 0.30 -17.99 6.11
N PHE A 48 1.23 -17.11 5.75
CA PHE A 48 2.64 -17.23 6.15
C PHE A 48 2.81 -17.25 7.66
N ILE A 49 2.17 -16.31 8.38
CA ILE A 49 2.21 -16.25 9.85
C ILE A 49 1.66 -17.55 10.44
N LEU A 50 0.52 -18.04 9.94
CA LEU A 50 -0.11 -19.28 10.43
C LEU A 50 0.79 -20.51 10.21
N LEU A 51 1.39 -20.65 9.02
CA LEU A 51 2.26 -21.78 8.69
C LEU A 51 3.56 -21.76 9.50
N TYR A 52 4.21 -20.59 9.59
CA TYR A 52 5.46 -20.44 10.34
C TYR A 52 5.26 -20.71 11.83
N GLN A 53 4.17 -20.20 12.40
CA GLN A 53 3.83 -20.42 13.79
C GLN A 53 3.40 -21.86 14.08
N HIS A 54 2.71 -22.55 13.16
CA HIS A 54 2.39 -23.98 13.35
C HIS A 54 3.67 -24.81 13.56
N LYS A 55 4.71 -24.54 12.76
CA LYS A 55 6.02 -25.18 12.90
C LYS A 55 6.71 -24.86 14.23
N ARG A 56 6.52 -23.65 14.76
CA ARG A 56 7.10 -23.19 16.04
C ARG A 56 6.34 -23.70 17.27
N SER A 57 5.01 -23.73 17.22
CA SER A 57 4.13 -24.17 18.32
C SER A 57 4.29 -25.65 18.67
N ILE A 58 4.75 -26.49 17.74
CA ILE A 58 5.05 -27.91 18.02
C ILE A 58 6.21 -28.04 19.02
N LYS A 59 7.06 -27.02 19.18
CA LYS A 59 8.21 -27.04 20.09
C LYS A 59 7.94 -26.47 21.50
N SER A 60 6.86 -25.71 21.73
CA SER A 60 6.68 -24.94 22.97
C SER A 60 5.26 -24.36 23.10
N ASN A 61 4.79 -24.16 24.34
CA ASN A 61 3.46 -23.61 24.69
C ASN A 61 3.36 -22.09 24.42
N GLU A 62 3.57 -21.66 23.17
CA GLU A 62 3.77 -20.26 22.76
C GLU A 62 2.49 -19.54 22.29
N ARG A 63 1.29 -19.95 22.73
CA ARG A 63 0.04 -19.23 22.36
C ARG A 63 0.08 -17.74 22.67
N HIS A 64 0.75 -17.34 23.76
CA HIS A 64 0.91 -15.93 24.14
C HIS A 64 1.80 -15.16 23.15
N PHE A 65 2.75 -15.83 22.49
CA PHE A 65 3.61 -15.21 21.49
C PHE A 65 2.82 -14.86 20.22
N LEU A 66 1.93 -15.76 19.79
CA LEU A 66 1.05 -15.53 18.63
C LEU A 66 0.15 -14.31 18.80
N ILE A 67 -0.52 -14.23 19.95
CA ILE A 67 -1.44 -13.12 20.25
C ILE A 67 -0.66 -11.80 20.27
N LYS A 68 0.53 -11.80 20.89
CA LYS A 68 1.39 -10.62 20.95
C LYS A 68 1.85 -10.18 19.55
N GLU A 69 2.27 -11.12 18.72
CA GLU A 69 2.74 -10.85 17.37
C GLU A 69 1.63 -10.28 16.48
N LEU A 70 0.47 -10.95 16.45
CA LEU A 70 -0.68 -10.48 15.68
C LEU A 70 -1.17 -9.11 16.17
N PHE A 71 -1.20 -8.92 17.48
CA PHE A 71 -1.57 -7.64 18.09
C PHE A 71 -0.60 -6.53 17.67
N LEU A 72 0.72 -6.75 17.77
CA LEU A 72 1.71 -5.75 17.40
C LEU A 72 1.69 -5.43 15.90
N MET A 73 1.55 -6.45 15.04
CA MET A 73 1.41 -6.25 13.58
C MET A 73 0.17 -5.43 13.24
N THR A 74 -0.99 -5.82 13.78
CA THR A 74 -2.25 -5.12 13.56
C THR A 74 -2.16 -3.68 14.07
N PHE A 75 -1.61 -3.49 15.26
CA PHE A 75 -1.42 -2.17 15.85
C PHE A 75 -0.51 -1.28 14.99
N ALA A 76 0.62 -1.80 14.50
CA ALA A 76 1.52 -1.06 13.63
C ALA A 76 0.84 -0.65 12.31
N VAL A 77 0.09 -1.55 11.67
CA VAL A 77 -0.67 -1.24 10.46
C VAL A 77 -1.75 -0.18 10.73
N MET A 78 -2.47 -0.30 11.85
CA MET A 78 -3.46 0.70 12.26
C MET A 78 -2.83 2.07 12.52
N CYS A 79 -1.67 2.13 13.21
CA CYS A 79 -0.93 3.37 13.41
C CYS A 79 -0.48 3.97 12.08
N ALA A 80 0.05 3.16 11.17
CA ALA A 80 0.49 3.61 9.85
C ALA A 80 -0.69 4.16 9.04
N TRP A 81 -1.84 3.47 9.04
CA TRP A 81 -3.06 3.95 8.41
C TRP A 81 -3.57 5.25 9.03
N PHE A 82 -3.57 5.35 10.36
CA PHE A 82 -3.97 6.57 11.07
C PHE A 82 -3.09 7.76 10.71
N VAL A 83 -1.77 7.56 10.70
CA VAL A 83 -0.80 8.60 10.27
C VAL A 83 -1.04 8.98 8.82
N ALA A 84 -1.24 8.01 7.91
CA ALA A 84 -1.53 8.30 6.51
C ALA A 84 -2.83 9.12 6.36
N HIS A 85 -3.87 8.77 7.11
CA HIS A 85 -5.13 9.49 7.08
C HIS A 85 -4.99 10.91 7.63
N PHE A 86 -4.27 11.08 8.74
CA PHE A 86 -3.98 12.40 9.30
C PHE A 86 -3.18 13.28 8.33
N LEU A 87 -2.19 12.71 7.64
CA LEU A 87 -1.42 13.43 6.62
C LEU A 87 -2.28 13.81 5.41
N LYS A 88 -3.20 12.94 4.99
CA LYS A 88 -4.16 13.29 3.93
C LYS A 88 -5.00 14.51 4.29
N LEU A 89 -5.49 14.60 5.54
CA LEU A 89 -6.30 15.73 5.97
C LEU A 89 -5.52 17.05 6.07
N THR A 90 -4.22 16.99 6.37
CA THR A 90 -3.41 18.18 6.66
C THR A 90 -2.63 18.70 5.45
N ILE A 91 -2.12 17.81 4.61
CA ILE A 91 -1.25 18.13 3.47
C ILE A 91 -1.68 17.42 2.18
N GLY A 92 -2.83 16.75 2.18
CA GLY A 92 -3.38 16.09 1.00
C GLY A 92 -3.57 17.07 -0.15
N GLY A 93 -3.09 16.68 -1.32
CA GLY A 93 -3.23 17.44 -2.56
C GLY A 93 -4.26 16.82 -3.48
N LEU A 94 -4.75 17.64 -4.43
CA LEU A 94 -5.56 17.19 -5.55
C LEU A 94 -4.81 16.14 -6.38
N ARG A 95 -5.57 15.20 -6.94
CA ARG A 95 -5.01 14.18 -7.83
C ARG A 95 -4.64 14.82 -9.18
N PRO A 96 -3.65 14.29 -9.92
CA PRO A 96 -3.35 14.78 -11.26
C PRO A 96 -4.58 14.82 -12.19
N PHE A 97 -5.48 13.84 -12.06
CA PHE A 97 -6.73 13.74 -12.83
C PHE A 97 -7.80 14.78 -12.44
N GLU A 98 -7.70 15.37 -11.25
CA GLU A 98 -8.58 16.47 -10.82
C GLU A 98 -8.07 17.83 -11.32
N PHE A 99 -6.76 17.92 -11.58
CA PHE A 99 -6.13 19.15 -12.05
C PHE A 99 -6.10 19.25 -13.59
N TYR A 100 -5.83 18.14 -14.28
CA TYR A 100 -5.76 18.09 -15.73
C TYR A 100 -6.99 17.37 -16.30
N ALA A 101 -7.94 18.14 -16.82
CA ALA A 101 -9.19 17.62 -17.40
C ALA A 101 -8.98 16.69 -18.61
N SER A 102 -7.80 16.71 -19.24
CA SER A 102 -7.45 15.85 -20.38
C SER A 102 -6.93 14.47 -19.99
N LEU A 103 -6.74 14.18 -18.70
CA LEU A 103 -6.22 12.90 -18.25
C LEU A 103 -7.36 11.96 -17.86
N GLU A 104 -7.45 10.85 -18.57
CA GLU A 104 -8.38 9.78 -18.21
C GLU A 104 -7.74 8.85 -17.16
N PRO A 105 -8.41 8.61 -16.01
CA PRO A 105 -7.95 7.65 -15.03
C PRO A 105 -8.34 6.23 -15.45
N LEU A 106 -7.46 5.25 -15.17
CA LEU A 106 -7.74 3.84 -15.46
C LEU A 106 -8.92 3.27 -14.65
N PHE A 107 -9.20 3.85 -13.48
CA PHE A 107 -10.35 3.50 -12.64
C PHE A 107 -10.79 4.69 -11.80
N LEU A 108 -12.04 4.67 -11.33
CA LEU A 108 -12.62 5.76 -10.54
C LEU A 108 -12.08 5.75 -9.11
N TYR A 109 -11.92 6.94 -8.54
CA TYR A 109 -11.46 7.10 -7.17
C TYR A 109 -12.26 8.17 -6.44
N ALA A 110 -12.29 8.08 -5.11
CA ALA A 110 -12.68 9.19 -4.25
C ALA A 110 -11.63 10.32 -4.32
N GLY A 111 -12.10 11.56 -4.40
CA GLY A 111 -11.24 12.71 -4.65
C GLY A 111 -10.43 13.19 -3.44
N GLY A 112 -9.42 14.04 -3.67
CA GLY A 112 -8.69 14.77 -2.61
C GLY A 112 -7.63 14.01 -1.81
N ASP A 113 -7.28 12.78 -2.21
CA ASP A 113 -6.54 11.82 -1.36
C ASP A 113 -5.17 11.37 -1.91
N THR A 114 -4.44 12.25 -2.59
CA THR A 114 -3.25 11.85 -3.37
C THR A 114 -2.05 11.48 -2.50
N PHE A 115 -1.86 12.16 -1.36
CA PHE A 115 -0.69 11.97 -0.50
C PHE A 115 -1.09 11.79 0.97
N PRO A 116 -0.52 10.80 1.67
CA PRO A 116 0.26 9.66 1.16
C PRO A 116 -0.62 8.53 0.58
N SER A 117 0.01 7.61 -0.16
CA SER A 117 -0.67 6.39 -0.64
C SER A 117 -0.98 5.44 0.53
N GLY A 118 -2.26 5.07 0.65
CA GLY A 118 -2.75 4.15 1.67
C GLY A 118 -2.15 2.75 1.50
N HIS A 119 -2.19 2.21 0.28
CA HIS A 119 -1.61 0.91 -0.06
C HIS A 119 -0.12 0.85 0.25
N ALA A 120 0.64 1.87 -0.18
CA ALA A 120 2.08 1.92 0.07
C ALA A 120 2.39 1.97 1.58
N THR A 121 1.64 2.76 2.34
CA THR A 121 1.80 2.86 3.80
C THR A 121 1.49 1.54 4.50
N LEU A 122 0.38 0.90 4.13
CA LEU A 122 -0.06 -0.37 4.70
C LEU A 122 0.96 -1.49 4.44
N PHE A 123 1.38 -1.68 3.18
CA PHE A 123 2.31 -2.76 2.84
C PHE A 123 3.71 -2.52 3.37
N SER A 124 4.16 -1.27 3.46
CA SER A 124 5.45 -0.95 4.10
C SER A 124 5.44 -1.35 5.57
N ALA A 125 4.37 -1.01 6.31
CA ALA A 125 4.22 -1.38 7.71
C ALA A 125 4.14 -2.91 7.89
N LEU A 126 3.33 -3.59 7.05
CA LEU A 126 3.21 -5.05 7.08
C LEU A 126 4.54 -5.75 6.81
N SER A 127 5.25 -5.33 5.75
CA SER A 127 6.55 -5.89 5.35
C SER A 127 7.61 -5.71 6.44
N LEU A 128 7.67 -4.52 7.05
CA LEU A 128 8.59 -4.24 8.16
C LEU A 128 8.33 -5.20 9.34
N MET A 129 7.07 -5.38 9.72
CA MET A 129 6.71 -6.20 10.88
C MET A 129 6.93 -7.68 10.62
N LEU A 130 6.56 -8.18 9.44
CA LEU A 130 6.87 -9.56 9.03
C LEU A 130 8.38 -9.82 9.12
N THR A 131 9.19 -8.93 8.56
CA THR A 131 10.65 -9.04 8.59
C THR A 131 11.22 -8.97 10.01
N ALA A 132 10.67 -8.11 10.87
CA ALA A 132 11.15 -7.95 12.24
C ALA A 132 10.89 -9.19 13.12
N PHE A 133 9.76 -9.89 12.92
CA PHE A 133 9.41 -11.07 13.72
C PHE A 133 9.85 -12.41 13.14
N HIS A 134 10.01 -12.49 11.81
CA HIS A 134 10.30 -13.74 11.09
C HIS A 134 11.67 -13.78 10.41
N ARG A 135 12.63 -13.00 10.93
CA ARG A 135 14.00 -12.97 10.41
C ARG A 135 14.73 -14.30 10.55
#